data_AF-A0A2T1M297-F1
#
_entry.id   AF-A0A2T1M297-F1
#
_cell.length_a   1.000
_cell.length_b   1.000
_cell.length_c   1.000
_cell.angle_alpha   90.00
_cell.angle_beta   90.00
_cell.angle_gamma   90.00
#
_symmetry.space_group_name_H-M   'P 1'
#
loop_
_entity.id
_entity.type
_entity.pdbx_description
1 polymer ?
#
loop_
_entity_poly.entity_id
_entity_poly.type
_entity_poly.pdbx_seq_one_letter_code
_entity_poly.pdbx_strand_id
1 'polypeptide(L)'
;MSTVTESDLKRLEDLINNRFNELDRKIDGTRDYLDKKIESLDKKIDYLDKKIESLDKKIDSVDKKLDVYVAKTDEQLKGIEKRLDSIDNRINTVTFGIFSVVGVFAGGILAIMAKIVFFPNP
;
A
#
# COMPACT_ATOMS: atom_id res chain seq x y z
N MET A 1 54.08 -66.47 -24.82
CA MET A 1 52.83 -65.77 -24.47
C MET A 1 52.60 -66.00 -22.98
N SER A 2 52.51 -64.94 -22.17
CA SER A 2 52.06 -65.09 -20.79
C SER A 2 50.57 -65.41 -20.84
N THR A 3 50.17 -66.59 -20.35
CA THR A 3 48.76 -66.97 -20.27
C THR A 3 48.14 -66.31 -19.05
N VAL A 4 46.96 -65.72 -19.19
CA VAL A 4 46.18 -65.22 -18.06
C VAL A 4 45.93 -66.36 -17.09
N THR A 5 46.25 -66.15 -15.82
CA THR A 5 46.05 -67.17 -14.77
C THR A 5 44.70 -66.97 -14.08
N GLU A 6 44.20 -68.04 -13.44
CA GLU A 6 43.00 -67.97 -12.60
C GLU A 6 43.16 -66.95 -11.45
N SER A 7 44.38 -66.76 -10.95
CA SER A 7 44.68 -65.75 -9.95
C SER A 7 44.54 -64.31 -10.47
N ASP A 8 44.82 -64.06 -11.74
CA ASP A 8 44.65 -62.74 -12.36
C ASP A 8 43.17 -62.41 -12.52
N LEU A 9 42.36 -63.40 -12.91
CA LEU A 9 40.91 -63.27 -13.01
C LEU A 9 40.27 -63.00 -11.65
N LYS A 10 40.67 -63.74 -10.61
CA LYS A 10 40.16 -63.54 -9.25
C LYS A 10 40.51 -62.16 -8.69
N ARG A 11 41.74 -61.69 -8.91
CA ARG A 11 42.15 -60.32 -8.51
C ARG A 11 41.31 -59.25 -9.23
N LEU A 12 41.02 -59.45 -10.51
CA LEU A 12 40.18 -58.54 -11.27
C LEU A 12 38.74 -58.55 -10.74
N GLU A 13 38.17 -59.71 -10.46
CA GLU A 13 36.84 -59.86 -9.86
C GLU A 13 36.76 -59.15 -8.50
N ASP A 14 37.72 -59.38 -7.61
CA ASP A 14 37.79 -58.72 -6.30
C ASP A 14 37.90 -57.20 -6.44
N LEU A 15 38.70 -56.70 -7.40
CA LEU A 15 38.83 -55.27 -7.66
C LEU A 15 37.53 -54.67 -8.17
N ILE A 16 36.86 -55.36 -9.11
CA ILE A 16 35.56 -54.94 -9.65
C ILE A 16 34.51 -54.88 -8.54
N ASN A 17 34.38 -55.94 -7.75
CA ASN A 17 33.43 -56.01 -6.63
C ASN A 17 33.68 -54.91 -5.60
N ASN A 18 34.94 -54.66 -5.26
CA ASN A 18 35.29 -53.57 -4.34
C ASN A 18 34.90 -52.19 -4.89
N ARG A 19 35.10 -51.96 -6.20
CA ARG A 19 34.74 -50.68 -6.84
C ARG A 19 33.23 -50.51 -6.97
N PHE A 20 32.48 -51.57 -7.26
CA PHE A 20 31.01 -51.54 -7.22
C PHE A 20 30.49 -51.24 -5.82
N ASN A 21 31.01 -51.91 -4.79
CA ASN A 21 30.64 -51.63 -3.39
C ASN A 21 30.96 -50.19 -2.98
N GLU A 22 32.05 -49.60 -3.46
CA GLU A 22 32.37 -48.19 -3.22
C GLU A 22 31.41 -47.23 -3.94
N LEU A 23 31.03 -47.56 -5.19
CA LEU A 23 30.05 -46.79 -5.95
C LEU A 23 28.67 -46.82 -5.30
N ASP A 24 28.21 -48.00 -4.88
CA ASP A 24 26.91 -48.15 -4.19
C ASP A 24 26.85 -47.28 -2.93
N ARG A 25 27.90 -47.31 -2.10
CA ARG A 25 28.00 -46.44 -0.92
C ARG A 25 27.97 -44.95 -1.26
N LYS A 26 28.62 -44.54 -2.34
CA LYS A 26 28.60 -43.12 -2.79
C LYS A 26 27.22 -42.72 -3.31
N ILE A 27 26.55 -43.62 -4.02
CA ILE A 27 25.18 -43.41 -4.53
C ILE A 27 24.21 -43.28 -3.36
N ASP A 28 24.25 -44.20 -2.39
CA ASP A 28 23.41 -44.14 -1.18
C ASP A 28 23.68 -42.88 -0.37
N GLY A 29 24.95 -42.53 -0.14
CA GLY A 29 25.30 -41.30 0.57
C GLY A 29 24.84 -40.03 -0.16
N THR A 30 24.89 -40.03 -1.49
CA THR A 30 24.39 -38.90 -2.30
C THR A 30 22.87 -38.82 -2.22
N ARG A 31 22.17 -39.95 -2.29
CA ARG A 31 20.72 -40.04 -2.15
C ARG A 31 20.26 -39.49 -0.81
N ASP A 32 20.84 -39.98 0.29
CA ASP A 32 20.49 -39.52 1.65
C ASP A 32 20.72 -38.01 1.84
N TYR A 33 21.79 -37.48 1.26
CA TYR A 33 22.07 -36.05 1.29
C TYR A 33 21.03 -35.24 0.52
N LEU A 34 20.64 -35.70 -0.67
CA LEU A 34 19.62 -35.06 -1.49
C LEU A 34 18.24 -35.12 -0.83
N ASP A 35 17.85 -36.27 -0.28
CA ASP A 35 16.58 -36.45 0.43
C ASP A 35 16.47 -35.45 1.60
N LYS A 36 17.53 -35.31 2.42
CA LYS A 36 17.57 -34.31 3.50
C LYS A 36 17.51 -32.86 2.99
N LYS A 37 18.11 -32.57 1.84
CA LYS A 37 18.04 -31.23 1.22
C LYS A 37 16.65 -30.92 0.71
N ILE A 38 15.98 -31.90 0.09
CA ILE A 38 14.60 -31.77 -0.40
C ILE A 38 13.66 -31.54 0.78
N GLU A 39 13.72 -32.37 1.83
CA GLU A 39 12.89 -32.16 3.04
C GLU A 39 13.11 -30.77 3.68
N SER A 40 14.35 -30.28 3.67
CA SER A 40 14.64 -28.92 4.17
C SER A 40 14.07 -27.83 3.27
N LEU A 41 13.98 -28.06 1.96
CA LEU A 41 13.38 -27.10 1.02
C LEU A 41 11.86 -27.11 1.16
N ASP A 42 11.23 -28.28 1.28
CA ASP A 42 9.78 -28.41 1.49
C ASP A 42 9.34 -27.63 2.74
N LYS A 43 10.05 -27.80 3.86
CA LYS A 43 9.77 -27.04 5.10
C LYS A 43 9.92 -25.53 4.92
N LYS A 44 10.85 -25.08 4.07
CA LYS A 44 11.03 -23.65 3.76
C LYS A 44 9.90 -23.12 2.88
N ILE A 45 9.45 -23.91 1.92
CA ILE A 45 8.32 -23.60 1.04
C ILE A 45 7.05 -23.46 1.90
N ASP A 46 6.73 -24.44 2.74
CA ASP A 46 5.58 -24.39 3.67
C ASP A 46 5.60 -23.14 4.56
N TYR A 47 6.78 -22.73 5.02
CA TYR A 47 6.94 -21.53 5.83
C TYR A 47 6.72 -20.25 5.01
N LEU A 48 7.19 -20.21 3.76
CA LEU A 48 6.98 -19.09 2.85
C LEU A 48 5.50 -18.96 2.48
N ASP A 49 4.81 -20.06 2.19
CA ASP A 49 3.38 -20.06 1.88
C ASP A 49 2.56 -19.47 3.02
N LYS A 50 2.82 -19.89 4.27
CA LYS A 50 2.18 -19.31 5.46
C LYS A 50 2.47 -17.81 5.63
N LYS A 51 3.68 -17.37 5.27
CA LYS A 51 4.03 -15.94 5.29
C LYS A 51 3.27 -15.15 4.22
N ILE A 52 3.15 -15.69 3.02
CA ILE A 52 2.41 -15.07 1.92
C ILE A 52 0.93 -14.93 2.31
N GLU A 53 0.29 -16.00 2.79
CA GLU A 53 -1.10 -15.93 3.28
C GLU A 53 -1.29 -14.88 4.39
N SER A 54 -0.31 -14.73 5.28
CA SER A 54 -0.36 -13.71 6.33
C SER A 54 -0.19 -12.29 5.77
N LEU A 55 0.58 -12.12 4.69
CA LEU A 55 0.75 -10.83 4.03
C LEU A 55 -0.51 -10.45 3.26
N ASP A 56 -1.12 -11.38 2.53
CA ASP A 56 -2.37 -11.16 1.81
C ASP A 56 -3.48 -10.66 2.75
N LYS A 57 -3.66 -11.33 3.90
CA LYS A 57 -4.62 -10.88 4.94
C LYS A 57 -4.32 -9.48 5.47
N LYS A 58 -3.05 -9.10 5.57
CA LYS A 58 -2.66 -7.75 6.02
C LYS A 58 -2.95 -6.71 4.94
N ILE A 59 -2.67 -7.03 3.68
CA ILE A 59 -2.99 -6.18 2.53
C ILE A 59 -4.49 -5.92 2.46
N ASP A 60 -5.31 -6.98 2.51
CA ASP A 60 -6.78 -6.86 2.54
C ASP A 60 -7.27 -5.97 3.70
N SER A 61 -6.62 -6.07 4.87
CA SER A 61 -6.97 -5.22 6.02
C SER A 61 -6.55 -3.77 5.82
N VAL A 62 -5.45 -3.49 5.12
CA VAL A 62 -5.01 -2.13 4.81
C VAL A 62 -5.95 -1.51 3.79
N ASP A 63 -6.30 -2.23 2.73
CA ASP A 63 -7.20 -1.77 1.67
C ASP A 63 -8.56 -1.38 2.26
N LYS A 64 -9.17 -2.24 3.09
CA LYS A 64 -10.43 -1.93 3.78
C LYS A 64 -10.34 -0.69 4.66
N LYS A 65 -9.21 -0.49 5.37
CA LYS A 65 -9.02 0.71 6.20
C LYS A 65 -8.89 1.95 5.32
N LEU A 66 -8.16 1.85 4.21
CA LEU A 66 -7.98 2.95 3.28
C LEU A 66 -9.32 3.38 2.68
N ASP A 67 -10.16 2.44 2.25
CA ASP A 67 -11.52 2.73 1.75
C ASP A 67 -12.35 3.51 2.78
N VAL A 68 -12.32 3.08 4.05
CA VAL A 68 -13.01 3.78 5.14
C VAL A 68 -12.45 5.19 5.36
N TYR A 69 -11.12 5.36 5.33
CA TYR A 69 -10.50 6.67 5.49
C TYR A 69 -10.83 7.61 4.32
N VAL A 70 -10.82 7.10 3.09
CA VAL A 70 -11.20 7.86 1.89
C VAL A 70 -12.65 8.30 1.98
N ALA A 71 -13.58 7.39 2.29
CA ALA A 71 -15.00 7.71 2.44
C ALA A 71 -15.25 8.76 3.54
N LYS A 72 -14.60 8.61 4.70
CA LYS A 72 -14.69 9.59 5.78
C LYS A 72 -14.14 10.96 5.39
N THR A 73 -13.02 10.98 4.66
CA THR A 73 -12.41 12.23 4.19
C THR A 73 -13.32 12.93 3.18
N ASP A 74 -13.91 12.19 2.24
CA ASP A 74 -14.90 12.71 1.28
C ASP A 74 -16.12 13.32 1.99
N GLU A 75 -16.65 12.64 3.01
CA GLU A 75 -17.76 13.17 3.82
C GLU A 75 -17.37 14.47 4.56
N GLN A 76 -16.17 14.51 5.15
CA GLN A 76 -15.66 15.71 5.82
C GLN A 76 -15.46 16.87 4.84
N LEU A 77 -14.95 16.62 3.63
CA LEU A 77 -14.78 17.62 2.58
C LEU A 77 -16.12 18.19 2.12
N LYS A 78 -17.12 17.34 1.85
CA LYS A 78 -18.49 17.77 1.55
C LYS A 78 -19.09 18.61 2.67
N GLY A 79 -18.80 18.27 3.93
CA GLY A 79 -19.20 19.06 5.09
C GLY A 79 -18.54 20.45 5.12
N ILE A 80 -17.27 20.53 4.75
CA ILE A 80 -16.53 21.80 4.64
C ILE A 80 -17.09 22.66 3.50
N GLU A 81 -17.32 22.09 2.33
CA GLU A 81 -17.92 22.79 1.17
C GLU A 81 -19.24 23.46 1.54
N LYS A 82 -20.17 22.71 2.17
CA LYS A 82 -21.45 23.27 2.64
C LYS A 82 -21.27 24.42 3.64
N ARG A 83 -20.27 24.35 4.51
CA ARG A 83 -19.98 25.42 5.47
C ARG A 83 -19.41 26.65 4.77
N LEU A 84 -18.58 26.46 3.75
CA LEU A 84 -18.08 27.55 2.92
C LEU A 84 -19.21 28.24 2.16
N ASP A 85 -20.10 27.48 1.51
CA ASP A 85 -21.30 28.04 0.86
C ASP A 85 -22.17 28.85 1.83
N SER A 86 -22.34 28.36 3.06
CA SER A 86 -23.08 29.08 4.10
C SER A 86 -22.37 30.38 4.51
N ILE A 87 -21.04 30.35 4.63
CA ILE A 87 -20.23 31.53 4.94
C ILE A 87 -20.34 32.56 3.82
N ASP A 88 -20.23 32.16 2.55
CA ASP A 88 -20.35 33.05 1.40
C ASP A 88 -21.71 33.75 1.36
N ASN A 89 -22.79 33.01 1.61
CA ASN A 89 -24.14 33.59 1.70
C ASN A 89 -24.27 34.61 2.83
N ARG A 90 -23.67 34.33 4.00
CA ARG A 90 -23.66 35.27 5.14
C ARG A 90 -22.82 36.51 4.83
N ILE A 91 -21.67 36.36 4.19
CA ILE A 91 -20.80 37.47 3.77
C ILE A 91 -21.55 38.36 2.77
N ASN A 92 -22.22 37.78 1.78
CA ASN A 92 -23.04 38.53 0.82
C ASN A 92 -24.14 39.31 1.54
N THR A 93 -24.86 38.67 2.46
CA THR A 93 -25.91 39.33 3.26
C THR A 93 -25.36 40.51 4.07
N VAL A 94 -24.22 40.32 4.74
CA VAL A 94 -23.55 41.38 5.51
C VAL A 94 -23.10 42.51 4.59
N THR A 95 -22.52 42.19 3.44
CA THR A 95 -22.05 43.16 2.44
C THR A 95 -23.19 44.04 1.94
N PHE A 96 -24.33 43.45 1.54
CA PHE A 96 -25.52 44.19 1.14
C PHE A 96 -26.10 45.04 2.28
N GLY A 97 -26.10 44.51 3.51
CA GLY A 97 -26.52 45.24 4.70
C GLY A 97 -25.68 46.51 4.93
N ILE A 98 -24.35 46.40 4.84
CA ILE A 98 -23.44 47.56 4.96
C ILE A 98 -23.70 48.58 3.85
N PHE A 99 -23.82 48.16 2.59
CA PHE A 99 -24.11 49.08 1.49
C PHE A 99 -25.45 49.79 1.64
N SER A 100 -26.46 49.11 2.17
CA SER A 100 -27.77 49.70 2.44
C SER A 100 -27.68 50.80 3.50
N VAL A 101 -26.98 50.52 4.61
CA VAL A 101 -26.76 51.50 5.69
C VAL A 101 -25.96 52.70 5.18
N VAL A 102 -24.84 52.45 4.52
CA VAL A 102 -23.99 53.52 3.95
C VAL A 102 -24.78 54.35 2.93
N GLY A 103 -25.58 53.71 2.08
CA GLY A 103 -26.42 54.38 1.09
C GLY A 103 -27.46 55.32 1.72
N VAL A 104 -28.13 54.89 2.80
CA VAL A 104 -29.09 55.74 3.55
C VAL A 104 -28.38 56.95 4.14
N PHE A 105 -27.22 56.77 4.77
CA PHE A 105 -26.45 57.88 5.35
C PHE A 105 -25.96 58.86 4.28
N ALA A 106 -25.35 58.36 3.20
CA ALA A 106 -24.85 59.19 2.11
C ALA A 106 -25.99 59.97 1.44
N GLY A 107 -27.11 59.32 1.16
CA GLY A 107 -28.31 59.96 0.60
C GLY A 107 -28.90 61.03 1.53
N GLY A 108 -28.98 60.75 2.84
CA GLY A 108 -29.44 61.72 3.84
C GLY A 108 -28.55 62.97 3.91
N ILE A 109 -27.23 62.79 3.91
CA ILE A 109 -26.27 63.92 3.88
C ILE A 109 -26.45 64.74 2.59
N LEU A 110 -26.55 64.08 1.43
CA LEU A 110 -26.76 64.74 0.15
C LEU A 110 -28.07 65.55 0.12
N ALA A 111 -29.17 65.00 0.67
CA ALA A 111 -30.45 65.70 0.74
C ALA A 111 -30.38 66.96 1.62
N ILE A 112 -29.69 66.89 2.77
CA ILE A 112 -29.46 68.05 3.66
C ILE A 112 -28.64 69.12 2.92
N MET A 113 -27.54 68.72 2.27
CA MET A 113 -26.69 69.64 1.50
C MET A 113 -27.44 70.31 0.35
N ALA A 114 -28.24 69.55 -0.41
CA ALA A 114 -29.07 70.09 -1.49
C ALA A 114 -30.08 71.12 -0.97
N LYS A 115 -30.71 70.86 0.18
CA LYS A 115 -31.63 71.82 0.81
C LYS A 115 -30.93 73.15 1.14
N ILE A 116 -29.73 73.09 1.73
CA ILE A 116 -28.95 74.28 2.10
C ILE A 116 -28.55 75.10 0.86
N VAL A 117 -28.13 74.44 -0.21
CA VAL A 117 -27.62 75.12 -1.43
C VAL A 117 -28.73 75.69 -2.30
N PHE A 118 -29.81 74.93 -2.53
CA PHE A 118 -30.87 75.32 -3.48
C PHE A 118 -32.04 76.06 -2.84
N PHE A 119 -32.23 75.94 -1.51
CA PHE A 119 -33.30 76.61 -0.77
C PHE A 119 -32.72 77.35 0.46
N PRO A 120 -31.92 78.41 0.26
CA PRO A 120 -31.37 79.18 1.37
C PRO A 120 -32.52 79.79 2.18
N ASN A 121 -32.46 79.67 3.52
CA ASN A 121 -33.42 80.33 4.39
C ASN A 121 -33.33 81.85 4.17
N PRO A 122 -34.47 82.56 4.07
CA PRO A 122 -34.51 84.02 3.94
C PRO A 122 -33.92 84.73 5.16
#